data_AF-A0A6I1JGZ4-F1
#
_entry.id   AF-A0A6I1JGZ4-F1
#
_cell.length_a   1.000
_cell.length_b   1.000
_cell.length_c   1.000
_cell.angle_alpha   90.00
_cell.angle_beta   90.00
_cell.angle_gamma   90.00
#
_symmetry.space_group_name_H-M   'P 1'
#
loop_
_entity.id
_entity.type
_entity.pdbx_description
1 polymer ?
#
loop_
_entity_poly.entity_id
_entity_poly.type
_entity_poly.pdbx_seq_one_letter_code
_entity_poly.pdbx_strand_id
1 'polypeptide(L)' 'KQAGLISRSREAQWRPCKLEAAPMREASEWLERYRVMWEAKLDRLADYLERTAAEESPAPSSPPDEGQAP' A
#
# COMPACT_ATOMS: atom_id res chain seq x y z
N LYS A 1 9.80 23.12 -5.29
CA LYS A 1 8.72 23.19 -4.28
C LYS A 1 9.12 22.30 -3.10
N GLN A 2 9.50 22.85 -1.95
CA GLN A 2 9.76 22.07 -0.74
C GLN A 2 8.44 21.91 0.01
N ALA A 3 7.99 20.67 0.19
CA ALA A 3 6.69 20.34 0.78
C ALA A 3 6.58 20.64 2.29
N GLY A 4 7.45 21.47 2.87
CA GLY A 4 7.45 21.80 4.30
C GLY A 4 7.75 20.64 5.26
N LEU A 5 7.89 19.40 4.75
CA LEU A 5 8.04 18.16 5.52
C LEU A 5 9.31 18.11 6.39
N ILE A 6 10.32 18.92 6.06
CA ILE A 6 11.59 18.96 6.77
C ILE A 6 11.98 20.41 6.96
N SER A 7 12.12 20.86 8.21
CA SER A 7 12.76 22.14 8.51
C SER A 7 14.27 21.95 8.61
N ARG A 8 15.01 22.83 7.96
CA ARG A 8 16.47 22.87 8.05
C ARG A 8 16.86 24.15 8.76
N SER A 9 17.36 24.03 9.98
CA SER A 9 17.97 25.15 10.69
C SER A 9 19.48 25.10 10.50
N ARG A 10 20.14 26.26 10.52
CA ARG A 10 21.59 26.39 10.40
C ARG A 10 22.12 26.98 11.70
N GLU A 11 22.80 26.14 12.48
CA GLU A 11 23.55 26.56 13.66
C GLU A 11 25.04 26.39 13.35
N ALA A 12 25.78 27.49 13.15
CA ALA A 12 27.20 27.48 12.79
C ALA A 12 27.53 26.46 11.64
N GLN A 13 28.43 25.50 11.89
CA GLN A 13 28.78 24.42 10.94
C GLN A 13 27.73 23.31 10.83
N TRP A 14 26.73 23.25 11.72
CA TRP A 14 25.73 22.20 11.75
C TRP A 14 24.49 22.54 10.92
N ARG A 15 23.85 21.49 10.38
CA ARG A 15 22.59 21.57 9.61
C ARG A 15 21.57 20.60 10.22
N PRO A 16 21.04 20.87 11.42
CA PRO A 16 19.95 20.07 11.96
C PRO A 16 18.75 20.09 11.00
N CYS A 17 18.39 18.90 10.51
CA CYS A 17 17.20 18.66 9.70
C CYS A 17 16.17 18.01 10.62
N LYS A 18 15.05 18.69 10.89
CA LYS A 18 13.96 18.17 11.71
C LYS A 18 12.80 17.77 10.80
N LEU A 19 12.21 16.62 11.09
CA LEU A 19 10.98 16.18 10.45
C LEU A 19 9.81 16.98 11.06
N GLU A 20 9.04 17.67 10.23
CA GLU A 20 7.92 18.48 10.69
C GLU A 20 6.66 17.61 10.72
N ALA A 21 6.20 17.27 11.93
CA ALA A 21 5.05 16.38 12.13
C ALA A 21 3.72 17.00 11.66
N ALA A 22 3.61 18.33 11.69
CA ALA A 22 2.39 19.05 11.28
C ALA A 22 2.05 18.87 9.79
N PRO A 23 2.95 19.17 8.82
CA PRO A 23 2.68 18.93 7.40
C PRO A 23 2.53 17.44 7.05
N MET A 24 3.13 16.53 7.84
CA MET A 24 2.90 15.10 7.67
C MET A 24 1.48 14.69 8.08
N ARG A 25 0.94 15.29 9.16
CA ARG A 25 -0.43 15.03 9.61
C ARG A 25 -1.44 15.46 8.55
N GLU A 26 -1.26 16.64 7.97
CA GLU A 26 -2.13 17.13 6.89
C GLU A 26 -2.12 16.20 5.68
N ALA A 27 -0.94 15.71 5.27
CA ALA A 27 -0.82 14.72 4.21
C ALA A 27 -1.52 13.39 4.56
N SER A 28 -1.38 12.91 5.81
CA SER A 28 -2.08 11.69 6.24
C SER A 28 -3.60 11.86 6.30
N GLU A 29 -4.10 13.01 6.75
CA GLU A 29 -5.54 13.30 6.78
C GLU A 29 -6.12 13.42 5.38
N TRP A 30 -5.36 14.01 4.45
CA TRP A 30 -5.72 14.00 3.04
C TRP A 30 -5.78 12.56 2.51
N LEU A 31 -4.75 11.74 2.73
CA LEU A 31 -4.73 10.34 2.30
C LEU A 31 -5.89 9.52 2.88
N GLU A 32 -6.23 9.71 4.15
CA GLU A 32 -7.31 8.98 4.82
C GLU A 32 -8.68 9.24 4.15
N ARG A 33 -8.92 10.46 3.67
CA ARG A 33 -10.14 10.79 2.92
C ARG A 33 -10.24 10.03 1.59
N TYR A 34 -9.11 9.74 0.95
CA TYR A 34 -9.08 8.98 -0.31
C TYR A 34 -9.04 7.47 -0.10
N ARG A 35 -8.52 7.00 1.05
CA ARG A 35 -8.44 5.58 1.40
C ARG A 35 -9.79 4.88 1.24
N VAL A 36 -10.85 5.43 1.82
CA VAL A 36 -12.20 4.83 1.80
C VAL A 36 -12.70 4.57 0.37
N MET A 37 -12.43 5.49 -0.55
CA MET A 37 -12.84 5.34 -1.95
C MET A 37 -12.03 4.25 -2.65
N TRP A 38 -10.73 4.18 -2.38
CA TRP A 38 -9.84 3.23 -3.04
C TRP A 38 -10.00 1.82 -2.49
N GLU A 39 -10.21 1.66 -1.19
CA GLU A 39 -10.54 0.36 -0.58
C GLU A 39 -11.78 -0.23 -1.24
N ALA A 40 -12.88 0.53 -1.29
CA ALA A 40 -14.11 0.04 -1.93
C ALA A 40 -13.94 -0.30 -3.43
N LYS A 41 -13.01 0.36 -4.14
CA LYS A 41 -12.70 0.04 -5.55
C LYS A 41 -11.84 -1.20 -5.67
N LEU A 42 -10.87 -1.38 -4.78
CA LEU A 42 -9.98 -2.53 -4.74
C LEU A 42 -10.73 -3.78 -4.31
N ASP A 43 -11.65 -3.68 -3.35
CA ASP A 43 -12.51 -4.78 -2.92
C ASP A 43 -13.35 -5.31 -4.11
N ARG A 44 -13.99 -4.41 -4.86
CA ARG A 44 -14.75 -4.79 -6.08
C ARG A 44 -13.86 -5.44 -7.15
N LEU A 45 -12.61 -5.00 -7.27
CA LEU A 45 -11.66 -5.60 -8.19
C LEU A 45 -11.27 -7.01 -7.73
N ALA A 46 -11.04 -7.21 -6.44
CA ALA A 46 -10.79 -8.52 -5.85
C ALA A 46 -11.97 -9.46 -6.13
N ASP A 47 -13.20 -9.03 -5.83
CA ASP A 47 -14.42 -9.80 -6.11
C ASP A 47 -14.55 -10.19 -7.59
N TYR A 48 -14.21 -9.27 -8.49
CA TYR A 48 -14.24 -9.52 -9.93
C TYR A 48 -13.21 -10.57 -10.34
N LEU A 49 -11.97 -10.45 -9.85
CA LEU A 49 -10.91 -11.39 -10.16
C LEU A 49 -11.19 -12.79 -9.62
N GLU A 50 -11.75 -12.90 -8.41
CA GLU A 50 -12.17 -14.19 -7.85
C GLU A 50 -13.25 -14.86 -8.70
N ARG A 51 -14.25 -14.09 -9.15
CA ARG A 51 -15.31 -14.58 -10.04
C ARG A 51 -14.75 -15.06 -11.37
N THR A 52 -13.89 -14.27 -12.01
CA THR A 52 -13.27 -14.67 -13.27
C THR A 52 -12.38 -15.90 -13.09
N ALA A 53 -11.58 -15.98 -12.03
CA ALA A 53 -10.74 -17.15 -11.76
C ALA A 53 -11.55 -18.43 -11.52
N ALA A 54 -12.72 -18.31 -10.89
CA ALA A 54 -13.66 -19.41 -10.71
C ALA A 54 -14.34 -19.84 -12.02
N GLU A 55 -14.65 -18.89 -12.90
CA GLU A 55 -15.23 -19.15 -14.23
C GLU A 55 -14.21 -19.74 -15.21
N GLU A 56 -12.92 -19.40 -15.06
CA GLU A 56 -11.83 -19.85 -15.92
C GLU A 56 -11.21 -21.20 -15.49
N SER A 57 -11.67 -21.79 -14.36
CA SER A 57 -11.18 -23.07 -13.86
C SER A 57 -12.11 -24.25 -14.17
N PRO A 58 -11.88 -25.02 -15.25
CA PRO A 58 -12.39 -26.38 -15.34
C PRO A 58 -11.46 -27.34 -14.55
N ALA A 59 -11.70 -27.48 -13.24
CA ALA A 59 -11.15 -28.54 -12.36
C ALA A 59 -9.60 -28.62 -12.22
N PRO A 60 -9.07 -29.16 -11.10
CA PRO A 60 -7.68 -28.95 -10.71
C PRO A 60 -6.73 -29.87 -11.48
N SER A 61 -5.99 -29.32 -12.45
CA SER A 61 -4.77 -29.97 -12.94
C SER A 61 -3.58 -29.54 -12.08
N SER A 62 -3.53 -30.05 -10.86
CA SER A 62 -2.27 -30.30 -10.19
C SER A 62 -2.41 -31.70 -9.57
N PRO A 63 -1.75 -32.72 -10.12
CA PRO A 63 -1.75 -34.03 -9.50
C PRO A 63 -1.06 -33.94 -8.13
N PRO A 64 -1.45 -34.77 -7.15
CA PRO A 64 -0.72 -34.87 -5.91
C PRO A 64 0.63 -35.54 -6.24
N ASP A 65 1.72 -34.77 -6.25
CA ASP A 65 3.05 -35.38 -6.19
C ASP A 65 3.31 -35.77 -4.73
N GLU A 66 2.84 -36.97 -4.39
CA GLU A 66 3.18 -37.70 -3.18
C GLU A 66 4.68 -38.00 -3.17
N GLY A 67 5.47 -37.00 -2.75
CA GLY A 67 6.87 -37.17 -2.38
C GLY A 67 7.03 -37.80 -0.99
N GLN A 68 6.33 -38.90 -0.70
CA GLN A 68 6.65 -39.78 0.43
C GLN A 68 7.46 -40.97 -0.14
N ALA A 69 8.77 -40.78 -0.27
CA ALA A 69 9.70 -41.88 -0.53
C ALA A 69 10.11 -42.55 0.81
N PRO A 70 10.39 -43.87 0.80
CA PRO A 70 10.63 -44.69 2.00
C PRO A 70 11.95 -44.41 2.72
#